data_AF-A0A2W4LYL3-F1
#
_entry.id   AF-A0A2W4LYL3-F1
#
_cell.length_a   1.000
_cell.length_b   1.000
_cell.length_c   1.000
_cell.angle_alpha   90.00
_cell.angle_beta   90.00
_cell.angle_gamma   90.00
#
_symmetry.space_group_name_H-M   'P 1'
#
loop_
_entity.id
_entity.type
_entity.pdbx_description
1 polymer ?
#
loop_
_entity_poly.entity_id
_entity_poly.type
_entity_poly.pdbx_seq_one_letter_code
_entity_poly.pdbx_strand_id
1 'polypeptide(L)'
;TALPHDSLGYGVVNPYAAVTIVPDRDQATAAPPEDVDLGIPPEEDPTPTHRALWWTGGVRAVALLVAGPTIAVAARKRRAK
;
A
#
# COMPACT_ATOMS: atom_id res chain seq x y z
N THR A 1 45.23 16.60 -7.67
CA THR A 1 45.78 15.49 -6.87
C THR A 1 47.12 15.14 -7.46
N ALA A 2 48.21 15.24 -6.69
CA ALA A 2 49.53 14.87 -7.20
C ALA A 2 49.51 13.39 -7.62
N LEU A 3 49.94 13.09 -8.84
CA LEU A 3 50.01 11.73 -9.35
C LEU A 3 51.09 10.94 -8.59
N PRO A 4 50.89 9.62 -8.41
CA PRO A 4 51.83 8.78 -7.68
C PRO A 4 53.22 8.76 -8.34
N HIS A 5 54.25 8.45 -7.54
CA HIS A 5 55.66 8.50 -7.94
C HIS A 5 55.93 7.54 -9.11
N ASP A 6 56.62 7.97 -10.17
CA ASP A 6 56.76 7.20 -11.43
C ASP A 6 57.33 5.79 -11.26
N SER A 7 58.18 5.59 -10.26
CA SER A 7 58.86 4.31 -10.00
C SER A 7 58.16 3.42 -8.96
N LEU A 8 57.42 4.00 -8.01
CA LEU A 8 56.91 3.29 -6.84
C LEU A 8 55.39 3.38 -6.69
N GLY A 9 54.72 4.11 -7.58
CA GLY A 9 53.30 4.36 -7.49
C GLY A 9 52.95 5.00 -6.13
N TYR A 10 52.13 4.30 -5.37
CA TYR A 10 51.70 4.71 -4.03
C TYR A 10 52.65 4.27 -2.90
N GLY A 11 53.82 3.72 -3.23
CA GLY A 11 54.82 3.20 -2.30
C GLY A 11 54.75 1.68 -2.13
N VAL A 12 55.54 1.16 -1.18
CA VAL A 12 55.61 -0.27 -0.87
C VAL A 12 54.38 -0.69 -0.06
N VAL A 13 53.80 -1.84 -0.41
CA VAL A 13 52.64 -2.41 0.29
C VAL A 13 52.98 -2.71 1.75
N ASN A 14 52.20 -2.15 2.67
CA ASN A 14 52.23 -2.51 4.08
C ASN A 14 51.06 -3.48 4.38
N PRO A 15 51.31 -4.79 4.58
CA PRO A 15 50.26 -5.77 4.78
C PRO A 15 49.51 -5.59 6.11
N TYR A 16 50.17 -5.04 7.13
CA TYR A 16 49.52 -4.75 8.41
C TYR A 16 48.53 -3.58 8.26
N ALA A 17 48.94 -2.52 7.57
CA ALA A 17 48.06 -1.39 7.29
C ALA A 17 46.86 -1.80 6.42
N ALA A 18 47.06 -2.70 5.45
CA ALA A 18 46.01 -3.18 4.55
C ALA A 18 44.86 -3.90 5.27
N VAL A 19 45.11 -4.51 6.44
CA VAL A 19 44.10 -5.22 7.22
C VAL A 19 43.61 -4.45 8.45
N THR A 20 44.33 -3.41 8.88
CA THR A 20 44.01 -2.64 10.10
C THR A 20 43.42 -1.27 9.83
N ILE A 21 43.71 -0.67 8.67
CA ILE A 21 43.16 0.62 8.29
C ILE A 21 41.83 0.39 7.57
N VAL A 22 40.74 0.89 8.15
CA VAL A 22 39.49 1.06 7.42
C VAL A 22 39.67 2.31 6.56
N PRO A 23 39.69 2.20 5.21
CA PRO A 23 39.76 3.38 4.37
C PRO A 23 38.55 4.25 4.68
N ASP A 24 38.77 5.56 4.76
CA ASP A 24 37.68 6.52 4.90
C ASP A 24 36.71 6.31 3.72
N ARG A 25 35.54 5.73 4.03
CA ARG A 25 34.47 5.46 3.06
C ARG A 25 33.45 6.61 3.03
N ASP A 26 33.74 7.74 3.65
CA ASP A 26 32.85 8.90 3.69
C ASP A 26 32.74 9.64 2.34
N GLN A 27 33.27 9.07 1.25
CA GLN A 27 32.68 9.34 -0.05
C GLN A 27 31.25 8.84 -0.01
N ALA A 28 30.33 9.77 0.30
CA ALA A 28 28.89 9.63 0.23
C ALA A 28 28.56 9.01 -1.13
N THR A 29 28.46 7.68 -1.13
CA THR A 29 27.92 6.94 -2.25
C THR A 29 26.45 7.28 -2.18
N ALA A 30 26.03 8.27 -2.97
CA ALA A 30 24.63 8.55 -3.14
C ALA A 30 23.97 7.21 -3.52
N ALA A 31 23.10 6.71 -2.64
CA ALA A 31 22.29 5.56 -2.96
C ALA A 31 21.58 5.86 -4.30
N PRO A 32 21.56 4.91 -5.25
CA PRO A 32 20.74 5.07 -6.43
C PRO A 32 19.32 5.39 -5.97
N PRO A 33 18.61 6.36 -6.59
CA PRO A 33 17.22 6.58 -6.26
C PRO A 33 16.49 5.25 -6.48
N GLU A 34 15.92 4.69 -5.42
CA GLU A 34 14.99 3.57 -5.54
C GLU A 34 13.76 4.12 -6.27
N ASP A 35 13.67 3.84 -7.56
CA ASP A 35 12.49 4.13 -8.35
C ASP A 35 11.45 3.06 -8.02
N VAL A 36 10.75 3.27 -6.90
CA VAL A 36 9.66 2.40 -6.48
C VAL A 36 8.44 2.76 -7.30
N ASP A 37 8.29 2.11 -8.45
CA ASP A 37 7.06 2.14 -9.25
C ASP A 37 5.96 1.38 -8.49
N LEU A 38 5.31 2.10 -7.57
CA LEU A 38 4.06 1.66 -6.97
C LEU A 38 2.98 1.80 -8.04
N GLY A 39 2.92 0.82 -8.94
CA GLY A 39 1.96 0.77 -10.03
C GLY A 39 0.56 1.10 -9.53
N ILE A 40 -0.14 1.94 -10.29
CA ILE A 40 -1.48 2.39 -9.94
C ILE A 40 -2.38 1.17 -9.75
N PRO A 41 -3.08 1.04 -8.60
CA PRO A 41 -3.97 -0.09 -8.37
C PRO A 41 -5.04 -0.13 -9.47
N PRO A 42 -5.43 -1.34 -9.92
CA PRO A 42 -6.43 -1.48 -10.96
C PRO A 42 -7.74 -0.79 -10.56
N GLU A 43 -8.41 -0.20 -11.53
CA GLU A 43 -9.68 0.49 -11.32
C GLU A 43 -10.71 -0.49 -10.72
N GLU A 44 -11.38 -0.06 -9.64
CA GLU A 44 -12.36 -0.89 -8.94
C GLU A 44 -13.50 -1.29 -9.90
N ASP A 45 -13.77 -2.59 -9.98
CA ASP A 45 -14.92 -3.11 -10.72
C ASP A 45 -16.22 -2.71 -9.97
N PRO A 46 -17.11 -1.88 -10.57
CA PRO A 46 -18.34 -1.44 -9.93
C PRO A 46 -19.45 -2.51 -9.98
N THR A 47 -19.30 -3.54 -10.81
CA THR A 47 -20.35 -4.55 -11.05
C THR A 47 -20.76 -5.36 -9.82
N PRO A 48 -19.87 -5.84 -8.91
CA PRO A 48 -20.30 -6.59 -7.73
C PRO A 48 -21.10 -5.73 -6.75
N THR A 49 -20.70 -4.47 -6.55
CA THR A 49 -21.39 -3.52 -5.66
C THR A 49 -22.77 -3.17 -6.18
N HIS A 50 -22.89 -2.88 -7.48
CA HIS A 50 -24.18 -2.58 -8.11
C HIS A 50 -25.14 -3.77 -8.00
N ARG A 51 -24.65 -5.00 -8.25
CA ARG A 51 -25.45 -6.22 -8.15
C ARG A 51 -25.90 -6.50 -6.71
N ALA A 52 -25.03 -6.31 -5.73
CA ALA A 52 -25.37 -6.48 -4.32
C ALA A 52 -26.44 -5.48 -3.87
N LEU A 53 -26.39 -4.23 -4.37
CA LEU A 53 -27.37 -3.21 -4.07
C LEU A 53 -28.77 -3.58 -4.60
N TRP A 54 -28.87 -4.12 -5.81
CA TRP A 54 -30.15 -4.59 -6.36
C TRP A 54 -30.74 -5.77 -5.59
N TRP A 55 -29.91 -6.73 -5.18
CA TRP A 55 -30.37 -7.86 -4.37
C TRP A 55 -30.87 -7.43 -3.00
N THR A 56 -30.07 -6.64 -2.28
CA THR A 56 -30.44 -6.18 -0.93
C THR A 56 -31.64 -5.24 -0.96
N GLY A 57 -31.71 -4.32 -1.93
CA GLY A 57 -32.87 -3.46 -2.16
C GLY A 57 -34.13 -4.25 -2.51
N GLY A 58 -34.03 -5.23 -3.42
CA GLY A 58 -35.13 -6.09 -3.82
C GLY A 58 -35.68 -6.93 -2.67
N VAL A 59 -34.82 -7.60 -1.91
CA VAL A 59 -35.22 -8.40 -0.74
C VAL A 59 -35.90 -7.54 0.31
N ARG A 60 -35.36 -6.35 0.61
CA ARG A 60 -35.96 -5.43 1.57
C ARG A 60 -37.33 -4.91 1.10
N ALA A 61 -37.47 -4.59 -0.18
CA ALA A 61 -38.74 -4.15 -0.75
C ALA A 61 -39.81 -5.25 -0.65
N VAL A 62 -39.46 -6.49 -0.99
CA VAL A 62 -40.37 -7.65 -0.86
C VAL A 62 -40.74 -7.89 0.60
N ALA A 63 -39.77 -7.85 1.52
CA ALA A 63 -40.02 -8.02 2.94
C ALA A 63 -40.99 -6.96 3.49
N LEU A 64 -40.82 -5.69 3.08
CA LEU A 64 -41.74 -4.62 3.45
C LEU A 64 -43.13 -4.78 2.82
N LEU A 65 -43.24 -5.34 1.61
CA LEU A 65 -44.53 -5.57 0.97
C LEU A 65 -45.30 -6.71 1.66
N VAL A 66 -44.60 -7.77 2.07
CA VAL A 66 -45.19 -8.93 2.76
C VAL A 66 -45.50 -8.62 4.23
N ALA A 67 -44.56 -8.03 4.96
CA ALA A 67 -44.71 -7.76 6.39
C ALA A 67 -45.35 -6.40 6.70
N GLY A 68 -45.30 -5.45 5.77
CA GLY A 68 -45.82 -4.09 5.96
C GLY A 68 -47.31 -4.05 6.32
N PRO A 69 -48.20 -4.76 5.61
CA PRO A 69 -49.63 -4.75 5.92
C PRO A 69 -49.94 -5.28 7.32
N THR A 70 -49.28 -6.36 7.74
CA THR A 70 -49.51 -6.97 9.07
C THR A 70 -48.96 -6.09 10.19
N ILE A 71 -47.79 -5.47 10.00
CA ILE A 71 -47.20 -4.50 10.93
C ILE A 71 -48.06 -3.23 11.02
N ALA A 72 -48.56 -2.72 9.89
CA ALA A 72 -49.42 -1.53 9.85
C ALA A 72 -50.76 -1.76 10.55
N VAL A 73 -51.39 -2.93 10.34
CA VAL A 73 -52.63 -3.31 11.03
C VAL A 73 -52.40 -3.47 12.53
N ALA A 74 -51.32 -4.14 12.95
CA ALA A 74 -50.96 -4.29 14.35
C ALA A 74 -50.69 -2.94 15.03
N ALA A 75 -49.99 -2.02 14.34
CA ALA A 75 -49.72 -0.67 14.83
C ALA A 75 -51.01 0.16 14.99
N ARG A 76 -51.94 0.08 14.03
CA ARG A 76 -53.25 0.77 14.11
C ARG A 76 -54.08 0.26 15.28
N LYS A 77 -54.12 -1.05 15.50
CA LYS A 77 -54.88 -1.66 16.61
C LYS A 77 -54.35 -1.24 17.98
N ARG A 78 -53.03 -1.02 18.12
CA ARG A 78 -52.43 -0.50 19.36
C ARG A 78 -52.74 0.97 19.62
N ARG A 79 -52.94 1.78 18.58
CA ARG A 79 -53.30 3.21 18.71
C ARG A 79 -54.79 3.44 18.97
N ALA A 80 -55.63 2.44 18.71
CA ALA A 80 -57.08 2.50 18.94
C ALA A 80 -57.49 1.99 20.33
N LYS A 81 -56.53 1.62 21.18
CA LYS A 81 -56.72 1.22 22.57
C LYS A 81 -56.08 2.27 23.48
#